data_AF-A0A7R8ZHH6-F1
#
_entry.id   AF-A0A7R8ZHH6-F1
#
_cell.length_a   1.000
_cell.length_b   1.000
_cell.length_c   1.000
_cell.angle_alpha   90.00
_cell.angle_beta   90.00
_cell.angle_gamma   90.00
#
_symmetry.space_group_name_H-M   'P 1'
#
loop_
_entity.id
_entity.type
_entity.pdbx_description
1 polymer ?
#
loop_
_entity_poly.entity_id
_entity_poly.type
_entity_poly.pdbx_seq_one_letter_code
_entity_poly.pdbx_strand_id
1 'polypeptide(L)'
;MFCPAGPVADLMTDRTIIPYQDIPHFPLSTTPGHQGELVFGTLGTVPVICMKGRFHFFEGYPAWQCGMPIRVMKLLGVTYLIASNAAGALKEGYKVGDIMLIKDHINLLGMMGNSPLRGVNDER
;
A
#
# COMPACT_ATOMS: atom_id res chain seq x y z
N MET A 1 -6.27 1.52 -2.48
CA MET A 1 -5.73 2.47 -1.48
C MET A 1 -4.80 1.73 -0.53
N PHE A 2 -3.59 2.23 -0.27
CA PHE A 2 -2.74 1.77 0.84
C PHE A 2 -3.07 2.59 2.09
N CYS A 3 -3.50 1.95 3.18
CA CYS A 3 -3.79 2.64 4.43
C CYS A 3 -2.94 2.07 5.59
N PRO A 4 -2.12 2.88 6.28
CA PRO A 4 -1.56 2.51 7.59
C PRO A 4 -2.65 2.42 8.66
N ALA A 5 -3.73 3.16 8.45
CA ALA A 5 -4.81 3.29 9.41
C ALA A 5 -5.96 2.41 8.93
N GLY A 6 -6.24 1.32 9.64
CA GLY A 6 -7.47 0.52 9.46
C GLY A 6 -8.79 1.30 9.23
N PRO A 7 -9.00 2.55 9.73
CA PRO A 7 -10.28 3.24 9.62
C PRO A 7 -10.82 3.45 8.21
N VAL A 8 -10.01 3.63 7.16
CA VAL A 8 -10.60 3.90 5.84
C VAL A 8 -11.33 2.67 5.28
N ALA A 9 -10.79 1.48 5.53
CA ALA A 9 -11.48 0.24 5.19
C ALA A 9 -12.74 0.03 6.06
N ASP A 10 -12.79 0.64 7.25
CA ASP A 10 -13.95 0.61 8.15
C ASP A 10 -15.07 1.57 7.72
N LEU A 11 -14.76 2.57 6.89
CA LEU A 11 -15.73 3.49 6.27
C LEU A 11 -16.37 2.92 4.99
N MET A 12 -15.88 1.79 4.47
CA MET A 12 -16.41 1.18 3.24
C MET A 12 -17.71 0.40 3.52
N THR A 13 -18.63 0.43 2.56
CA THR A 13 -19.85 -0.39 2.55
C THR A 13 -19.69 -1.60 1.62
N ASP A 14 -20.62 -2.56 1.71
CA ASP A 14 -20.68 -3.76 0.85
C ASP A 14 -19.36 -4.53 0.77
N ARG A 15 -18.74 -4.71 1.95
CA ARG A 15 -17.37 -5.17 2.06
C ARG A 15 -17.24 -6.67 1.85
N THR A 16 -16.29 -7.06 1.01
CA THR A 16 -15.74 -8.42 0.95
C THR A 16 -14.29 -8.36 1.40
N ILE A 17 -13.95 -9.14 2.44
CA ILE A 17 -12.63 -9.15 3.07
C ILE A 17 -11.94 -10.47 2.72
N ILE A 18 -10.72 -10.39 2.19
CA ILE A 18 -9.89 -11.56 1.88
C ILE A 18 -8.58 -11.43 2.67
N PRO A 19 -8.33 -12.32 3.65
CA PRO A 19 -7.04 -12.36 4.34
C PRO A 19 -5.88 -12.62 3.36
N TYR A 20 -4.74 -11.97 3.55
CA TYR A 20 -3.58 -12.13 2.66
C TYR A 20 -3.09 -13.57 2.59
N GLN A 21 -3.19 -14.33 3.67
CA GLN A 21 -2.83 -15.75 3.74
C GLN A 21 -3.66 -16.64 2.79
N ASP A 22 -4.87 -16.21 2.44
CA ASP A 22 -5.77 -16.95 1.55
C ASP A 22 -5.57 -16.56 0.07
N ILE A 23 -4.76 -15.54 -0.20
CA ILE A 23 -4.44 -15.08 -1.55
C ILE A 23 -3.12 -15.72 -1.98
N PRO A 24 -3.11 -16.53 -3.07
CA PRO A 24 -1.89 -17.16 -3.54
C PRO A 24 -0.76 -16.15 -3.77
N HIS A 25 0.42 -16.47 -3.22
CA HIS A 25 1.65 -15.69 -3.36
C HIS A 25 1.64 -14.29 -2.73
N PHE A 26 0.60 -13.90 -1.98
CA PHE A 26 0.63 -12.66 -1.21
C PHE A 26 1.62 -12.78 -0.03
N PRO A 27 2.42 -11.73 0.24
CA PRO A 27 3.20 -11.67 1.46
C PRO A 27 2.30 -11.61 2.70
N LEU A 28 2.86 -11.96 3.86
CA LEU A 28 2.19 -11.82 5.15
C LEU A 28 2.64 -10.53 5.82
N SER A 29 1.73 -9.86 6.51
CA SER A 29 2.10 -8.65 7.25
C SER A 29 2.51 -9.02 8.67
N THR A 30 3.69 -8.58 9.11
CA THR A 30 4.21 -8.89 10.47
C THR A 30 4.27 -7.65 11.37
N THR A 31 4.15 -6.46 10.78
CA THR A 31 4.16 -5.18 11.51
C THR A 31 2.90 -5.01 12.38
N PRO A 32 3.02 -4.62 13.67
CA PRO A 32 1.88 -4.33 14.52
C PRO A 32 0.92 -3.30 13.90
N GLY A 33 -0.39 -3.54 14.02
CA GLY A 33 -1.44 -2.67 13.46
C GLY A 33 -1.78 -2.94 11.99
N HIS A 34 -1.02 -3.80 11.30
CA HIS A 34 -1.37 -4.27 9.97
C HIS A 34 -2.16 -5.58 10.06
N GLN A 35 -3.46 -5.52 9.76
CA GLN A 35 -4.37 -6.67 9.88
C GLN A 35 -4.08 -7.76 8.84
N GLY A 36 -3.51 -7.40 7.68
CA GLY A 36 -3.19 -8.37 6.64
C GLY A 36 -4.39 -8.76 5.80
N GLU A 37 -5.24 -7.79 5.43
CA GLU A 37 -6.49 -8.04 4.70
C GLU A 37 -6.59 -7.19 3.43
N LEU A 38 -7.08 -7.80 2.35
CA LEU A 38 -7.49 -7.10 1.13
C LEU A 38 -9.01 -6.92 1.16
N VAL A 39 -9.47 -5.66 1.23
CA VAL A 39 -10.87 -5.31 1.38
C VAL A 39 -11.39 -4.73 0.08
N PHE A 40 -12.42 -5.36 -0.48
CA PHE A 40 -13.20 -4.86 -1.59
C PHE A 40 -14.48 -4.23 -1.04
N GLY A 41 -14.97 -3.16 -1.64
CA GLY A 41 -16.24 -2.56 -1.24
C GLY A 41 -16.43 -1.20 -1.89
N THR A 42 -17.30 -0.39 -1.32
CA THR A 42 -17.65 0.93 -1.84
C THR A 42 -17.32 2.01 -0.83
N LEU A 43 -16.68 3.10 -1.25
CA LEU A 43 -16.51 4.31 -0.44
C LEU A 43 -17.38 5.41 -1.04
N GLY A 44 -18.47 5.76 -0.35
CA GLY A 44 -19.52 6.61 -0.92
C GLY A 44 -20.20 5.89 -2.10
N THR A 45 -19.97 6.36 -3.32
CA THR A 45 -20.48 5.74 -4.56
C THR A 45 -19.39 5.08 -5.40
N VAL A 46 -18.14 5.08 -4.92
CA VAL A 46 -16.99 4.64 -5.71
C VAL A 46 -16.54 3.24 -5.25
N PRO A 47 -16.44 2.24 -6.15
CA PRO A 47 -15.87 0.95 -5.81
C PRO A 47 -14.36 1.08 -5.57
N VAL A 48 -13.88 0.52 -4.46
CA VAL A 48 -12.49 0.64 -4.00
C VAL A 48 -11.96 -0.71 -3.52
N ILE A 49 -10.68 -0.95 -3.81
CA ILE A 49 -9.88 -1.99 -3.15
C ILE A 49 -8.97 -1.30 -2.13
N CYS A 50 -9.02 -1.73 -0.87
CA CYS A 50 -8.21 -1.22 0.22
C CYS A 50 -7.31 -2.31 0.79
N MET A 51 -6.03 -2.01 0.94
CA MET A 51 -5.09 -2.86 1.68
C MET A 51 -5.07 -2.43 3.15
N LYS A 52 -5.56 -3.30 4.03
CA LYS A 52 -5.55 -3.08 5.48
C LYS A 52 -4.25 -3.65 6.06
N GLY A 53 -3.23 -2.80 6.03
CA GLY A 53 -1.85 -3.20 6.25
C GLY A 53 -1.10 -3.38 4.93
N ARG A 54 0.19 -3.08 4.94
CA ARG A 54 1.09 -3.19 3.78
C ARG A 54 2.35 -3.97 4.15
N PHE A 55 3.16 -4.28 3.15
CA PHE A 55 4.44 -4.94 3.33
C PHE A 55 5.56 -3.91 3.28
N HIS A 56 6.51 -4.03 4.19
CA HIS A 56 7.67 -3.15 4.22
C HIS A 56 8.95 -3.91 3.88
N PHE A 57 9.86 -3.19 3.25
CA PHE A 57 11.19 -3.68 2.92
C PHE A 57 11.97 -4.11 4.18
N PHE A 58 11.79 -3.44 5.31
CA PHE A 58 12.45 -3.79 6.57
C PHE A 58 11.96 -5.12 7.18
N GLU A 59 10.81 -5.66 6.73
CA GLU A 59 10.32 -6.98 7.15
C GLU A 59 11.08 -8.12 6.45
N GLY A 60 12.05 -7.80 5.59
CA GLY A 60 12.86 -8.76 4.82
C GLY A 60 12.31 -9.04 3.43
N TYR A 61 11.19 -8.43 3.05
CA TYR A 61 10.62 -8.59 1.71
C TYR A 61 11.42 -7.79 0.67
N PRO A 62 11.76 -8.39 -0.49
CA PRO A 62 12.34 -7.65 -1.59
C PRO A 62 11.35 -6.60 -2.11
N ALA A 63 11.86 -5.47 -2.62
CA ALA A 63 11.05 -4.32 -3.04
C ALA A 63 9.91 -4.69 -4.02
N TRP A 64 10.15 -5.65 -4.91
CA TRP A 64 9.14 -6.11 -5.87
C TRP A 64 7.97 -6.84 -5.19
N GLN A 65 8.19 -7.56 -4.07
CA GLN A 65 7.10 -8.19 -3.31
C GLN A 65 6.25 -7.13 -2.60
N CYS A 66 6.88 -6.10 -2.04
CA CYS A 66 6.14 -4.97 -1.45
C CYS A 66 5.28 -4.24 -2.49
N GLY A 67 5.76 -4.13 -3.74
CA GLY A 67 5.02 -3.51 -4.85
C GLY A 67 4.05 -4.43 -5.59
N MET A 68 4.12 -5.75 -5.39
CA MET A 68 3.33 -6.74 -6.13
C MET A 68 1.81 -6.51 -6.08
N PRO A 69 1.20 -6.15 -4.93
CA PRO A 69 -0.24 -5.90 -4.85
C PRO A 69 -0.74 -4.82 -5.82
N ILE A 70 0.12 -3.85 -6.19
CA ILE A 70 -0.22 -2.81 -7.17
C ILE A 70 -0.46 -3.44 -8.56
N ARG A 71 0.37 -4.41 -8.95
CA ARG A 71 0.22 -5.14 -10.21
C ARG A 71 -1.07 -5.96 -10.21
N VAL A 72 -1.40 -6.60 -9.08
CA VAL A 72 -2.67 -7.32 -8.92
C VAL A 72 -3.86 -6.37 -9.06
N MET A 73 -3.84 -5.22 -8.39
CA MET A 73 -4.89 -4.20 -8.51
C MET A 73 -5.04 -3.68 -9.95
N LYS A 74 -3.92 -3.46 -10.65
CA LYS A 74 -3.92 -3.06 -12.07
C LYS A 74 -4.61 -4.12 -12.95
N LEU A 75 -4.31 -5.40 -12.75
CA LEU A 75 -4.94 -6.52 -13.47
C LEU A 75 -6.43 -6.66 -13.14
N LEU A 76 -6.85 -6.26 -11.93
CA LEU A 76 -8.26 -6.17 -11.52
C LEU A 76 -8.99 -4.92 -12.07
N GLY A 77 -8.31 -4.09 -12.87
CA GLY A 77 -8.91 -2.92 -13.52
C GLY A 77 -8.78 -1.60 -12.76
N VAL A 78 -8.01 -1.55 -11.66
CA VAL A 78 -7.76 -0.30 -10.94
C VAL A 78 -6.92 0.66 -11.79
N THR A 79 -7.40 1.89 -11.94
CA THR A 79 -6.73 2.96 -12.71
C THR A 79 -6.07 4.02 -11.83
N TYR A 80 -6.42 4.09 -10.55
CA TYR A 80 -5.91 5.09 -9.61
C TYR A 80 -5.38 4.44 -8.33
N LEU A 81 -4.22 4.92 -7.88
CA LEU A 81 -3.63 4.51 -6.61
C LEU A 81 -3.57 5.69 -5.65
N ILE A 82 -4.18 5.52 -4.47
CA ILE A 82 -3.95 6.40 -3.32
C ILE A 82 -3.05 5.65 -2.35
N ALA A 83 -1.87 6.20 -2.07
CA ALA A 83 -0.94 5.65 -1.09
C ALA A 83 -0.84 6.59 0.12
N SER A 84 -0.98 6.05 1.32
CA SER A 84 -0.81 6.79 2.56
C SER A 84 0.20 6.12 3.50
N ASN A 85 0.88 6.95 4.28
CA ASN A 85 1.85 6.50 5.27
C ASN A 85 1.88 7.44 6.47
N ALA A 86 2.48 6.95 7.56
CA ALA A 86 2.89 7.78 8.68
C ALA A 86 4.36 8.14 8.47
N ALA A 87 4.71 9.41 8.68
CA ALA A 87 6.07 9.90 8.54
C ALA A 87 6.39 10.91 9.65
N GLY A 88 7.66 10.97 10.04
CA GLY A 88 8.20 12.08 10.80
C GLY A 88 8.48 13.26 9.87
N ALA A 89 7.98 14.44 10.19
CA ALA A 89 8.28 15.65 9.44
C ALA A 89 9.66 16.20 9.84
N LEU A 90 10.52 16.48 8.84
CA LEU A 90 11.82 17.11 9.05
C LEU A 90 11.76 18.64 8.92
N LYS A 91 10.80 19.16 8.15
CA LYS A 91 10.62 20.60 7.98
C LYS A 91 9.96 21.17 9.23
N GLU A 92 10.50 22.27 9.73
CA GLU A 92 9.91 23.01 10.84
C GLU A 92 8.50 23.52 10.52
N GLY A 93 7.66 23.61 11.55
CA GLY A 93 6.29 24.12 11.44
C GLY A 93 5.22 23.05 11.24
N TYR A 94 5.58 21.82 10.88
CA TYR A 94 4.65 20.69 10.94
C TYR A 94 4.38 20.25 12.37
N LYS A 95 3.15 19.84 12.63
CA LYS A 95 2.68 19.32 13.92
C LYS A 95 2.22 17.87 13.78
N VAL A 96 2.20 17.17 14.91
CA VAL A 96 1.62 15.82 14.97
C VAL A 96 0.15 15.88 14.53
N GLY A 97 -0.22 15.03 13.58
CA GLY A 97 -1.57 14.99 13.02
C GLY A 97 -1.75 15.78 11.72
N ASP A 98 -0.77 16.59 11.31
CA ASP A 98 -0.82 17.29 10.03
C ASP A 98 -0.83 16.30 8.85
N ILE A 99 -1.63 16.62 7.84
CA ILE A 99 -1.65 15.90 6.57
C ILE A 99 -0.72 16.61 5.58
N MET A 100 0.27 15.88 5.08
CA MET A 100 1.18 16.36 4.04
C MET A 100 0.87 15.67 2.71
N LEU A 101 0.59 16.46 1.67
CA LEU A 101 0.52 15.95 0.30
C LEU A 101 1.95 15.69 -0.21
N ILE A 102 2.21 14.46 -0.62
CA ILE A 102 3.49 14.09 -1.23
C ILE A 102 3.49 14.64 -2.66
N LYS A 103 4.22 15.72 -2.87
CA LYS A 103 4.45 16.29 -4.21
C LYS A 103 5.52 15.51 -4.98
N ASP A 104 6.55 15.04 -4.27
CA ASP A 104 7.67 14.30 -4.83
C ASP A 104 8.36 13.46 -3.73
N HIS A 105 9.31 12.60 -4.11
CA HIS A 105 10.08 11.77 -3.18
C HIS A 105 11.54 11.60 -3.62
N ILE A 106 12.44 11.39 -2.64
CA ILE A 106 13.82 10.98 -2.88
C ILE A 106 13.94 9.49 -2.59
N ASN A 107 14.21 8.69 -3.63
CA ASN A 107 14.30 7.23 -3.52
C ASN A 107 15.73 6.76 -3.24
N LEU A 108 16.19 6.88 -1.99
CA LEU A 108 17.54 6.46 -1.58
C LEU A 108 17.79 4.97 -1.84
N LEU A 109 16.80 4.10 -1.61
CA LEU A 109 16.91 2.66 -1.89
C LEU A 109 17.12 2.39 -3.39
N GLY A 110 16.36 3.07 -4.25
CA GLY A 110 16.48 2.98 -5.70
C GLY A 110 17.85 3.44 -6.20
N MET A 111 18.41 4.51 -5.62
CA MET A 111 19.76 4.99 -5.95
C MET A 111 20.86 3.98 -5.62
N MET A 112 20.61 3.08 -4.65
CA MET A 112 21.51 1.96 -4.31
C MET A 112 21.21 0.67 -5.10
N GLY A 113 20.35 0.73 -6.12
CA GLY A 113 19.96 -0.41 -6.95
C GLY A 113 18.86 -1.30 -6.38
N ASN A 114 18.24 -0.92 -5.25
CA ASN A 114 17.09 -1.61 -4.66
C ASN A 114 15.78 -1.03 -5.19
N SER A 115 15.53 -1.23 -6.48
CA SER A 115 14.30 -0.81 -7.15
C SER A 115 13.33 -1.99 -7.34
N PRO A 116 12.00 -1.79 -7.15
CA PRO A 116 11.01 -2.82 -7.47
C PRO A 116 10.92 -3.13 -8.98
N LEU A 117 11.54 -2.30 -9.82
CA LEU A 117 11.60 -2.46 -11.27
C LEU A 117 12.89 -3.14 -11.75
N ARG A 118 13.78 -3.53 -10.83
CA ARG A 118 14.98 -4.27 -11.19
C ARG A 118 14.60 -5.64 -11.75
N GLY A 119 15.07 -5.96 -12.96
CA GLY A 119 14.80 -7.23 -13.63
C GLY A 119 14.38 -7.01 -15.08
N VAL A 120 13.81 -8.05 -15.69
CA VAL A 120 13.25 -7.98 -17.04
C VAL A 120 11.95 -7.18 -17.00
N ASN A 121 11.79 -6.25 -17.94
CA ASN A 121 10.54 -5.51 -18.10
C ASN A 121 9.47 -6.38 -18.75
N ASP A 122 8.24 -6.23 -18.28
CA ASP A 122 7.05 -6.81 -18.89
C ASP A 122 6.17 -5.64 -19.36
N GLU A 123 5.75 -5.65 -20.62
CA GLU A 123 5.03 -4.53 -21.26
C GLU A 123 3.54 -4.46 -20.87
N ARG A 124 3.04 -5.44 -20.09
CA ARG A 124 1.64 -5.54 -19.67
C ARG A 124 1.26 -4.61 -18.52
#